data_AF-T1BLE4-F1
#
_entry.id   AF-T1BLE4-F1
#
_cell.length_a   1.000
_cell.length_b   1.000
_cell.length_c   1.000
_cell.angle_alpha   90.00
_cell.angle_beta   90.00
_cell.angle_gamma   90.00
#
_symmetry.space_group_name_H-M   'P 1'
#
loop_
_entity.id
_entity.type
_entity.pdbx_description
1 polymer ?
#
loop_
_entity_poly.entity_id
_entity_poly.type
_entity_poly.pdbx_seq_one_letter_code
_entity_poly.pdbx_strand_id
1 'polypeptide(L)' 'MAGREGFGRKSQTHPPAETRAIVAYQLGALGALVQEAGGRLHHVKPHGALYHQALRDPAYAIPLVEVIVRFDPELWL' A
#
# COMPACT_ATOMS: atom_id res chain seq x y z
N MET A 1 2.73 6.78 1.43
CA MET A 1 3.54 7.93 1.85
C MET A 1 3.20 9.12 0.98
N ALA A 2 2.63 10.15 1.58
CA ALA A 2 2.41 11.42 0.92
C ALA A 2 3.75 12.18 0.91
N GLY A 3 4.55 12.01 -0.14
CA GLY A 3 5.85 12.66 -0.22
C GLY A 3 6.55 12.39 -1.53
N ARG A 4 6.28 13.23 -2.54
CA ARG A 4 7.16 13.34 -3.72
C ARG A 4 8.58 13.71 -3.27
N GLU A 5 8.68 14.62 -2.30
CA GLU A 5 9.93 14.98 -1.65
C GLU A 5 10.53 13.77 -0.90
N GLY A 6 11.77 13.42 -1.23
CA GLY A 6 12.43 12.25 -0.65
C GLY A 6 11.94 10.90 -1.20
N PHE A 7 11.07 10.89 -2.21
CA PHE A 7 10.68 9.70 -2.98
C PHE A 7 10.16 8.53 -2.12
N GLY A 8 9.40 8.84 -1.07
CA GLY A 8 8.88 7.84 -0.11
C GLY A 8 9.97 7.09 0.68
N ARG A 9 11.21 7.61 0.76
CA ARG A 9 12.30 7.00 1.52
C ARG A 9 12.46 7.56 2.93
N LYS A 10 11.78 8.66 3.25
CA LYS A 10 11.75 9.21 4.60
C LYS A 10 10.60 8.58 5.37
N SER A 11 10.89 8.08 6.57
CA SER A 11 9.88 7.57 7.49
C SER A 11 8.90 8.68 7.85
N GLN A 12 7.61 8.37 7.81
CA GLN A 12 6.54 9.25 8.25
C GLN A 12 5.67 8.46 9.22
N THR A 13 5.27 9.12 10.31
CA THR A 13 4.33 8.54 11.26
C THR A 13 2.93 8.87 10.78
N HIS A 14 2.14 7.83 10.54
CA HIS A 14 0.74 7.96 10.14
C HIS A 14 -0.12 7.15 11.12
N PRO A 15 -1.29 7.66 11.54
CA PRO A 15 -2.27 6.83 12.22
C PRO A 15 -2.69 5.65 11.33
N PRO A 16 -3.07 4.49 11.90
CA PRO A 16 -3.47 3.32 11.11
C PRO A 16 -4.57 3.60 10.07
N ALA A 17 -5.52 4.47 10.41
CA ALA A 17 -6.58 4.88 9.49
C ALA A 17 -6.05 5.63 8.26
N GLU A 18 -5.03 6.47 8.44
CA GLU A 18 -4.38 7.19 7.34
C GLU A 18 -3.56 6.23 6.47
N THR A 19 -2.82 5.29 7.08
CA THR A 19 -2.12 4.23 6.34
C THR A 19 -3.10 3.44 5.47
N ARG A 20 -4.26 3.05 6.00
CA ARG A 20 -5.31 2.36 5.21
C ARG A 20 -5.79 3.20 4.04
N ALA A 21 -6.13 4.46 4.28
CA ALA A 21 -6.64 5.36 3.24
C ALA A 21 -5.63 5.56 2.10
N ILE A 22 -4.35 5.76 2.44
CA ILE A 22 -3.28 5.93 1.46
C ILE A 22 -3.09 4.66 0.61
N VAL A 23 -3.04 3.48 1.25
CA VAL A 23 -2.86 2.21 0.53
C VAL A 23 -4.07 1.93 -0.36
N ALA A 24 -5.29 2.13 0.14
CA ALA A 24 -6.53 1.91 -0.61
C ALA A 24 -6.60 2.83 -1.84
N TYR A 25 -6.23 4.11 -1.69
CA TYR A 25 -6.18 5.06 -2.79
C TYR A 25 -5.21 4.61 -3.88
N GLN A 26 -3.99 4.21 -3.51
CA GLN A 26 -2.97 3.79 -4.46
C GLN A 26 -3.34 2.49 -5.19
N LEU A 27 -3.89 1.51 -4.47
CA LEU A 27 -4.37 0.25 -5.06
C LEU A 27 -5.56 0.47 -5.99
N GLY A 28 -6.54 1.28 -5.58
CA GLY A 28 -7.70 1.60 -6.40
C GLY A 28 -7.30 2.31 -7.70
N ALA A 29 -6.40 3.29 -7.61
CA ALA A 29 -5.92 4.04 -8.78
C ALA A 29 -5.20 3.12 -9.79
N LEU A 30 -4.24 2.31 -9.33
CA LEU A 30 -3.51 1.39 -10.21
C LEU A 30 -4.43 0.25 -10.71
N GLY A 31 -5.27 -0.29 -9.84
CA GLY A 31 -6.18 -1.38 -10.16
C GLY A 31 -7.16 -1.02 -11.27
N ALA A 32 -7.74 0.19 -11.22
CA ALA A 32 -8.62 0.68 -12.28
C ALA A 32 -7.90 0.75 -13.65
N LEU A 33 -6.64 1.22 -13.67
CA LEU A 33 -5.84 1.28 -14.90
C LEU A 33 -5.49 -0.11 -15.43
N VAL A 34 -5.11 -1.02 -14.54
CA VAL A 34 -4.78 -2.41 -14.91
C VAL A 34 -6.00 -3.13 -15.47
N GLN A 35 -7.17 -2.92 -14.85
CA GLN A 35 -8.43 -3.49 -15.33
C GLN A 35 -8.83 -2.92 -16.70
N GLU A 36 -8.69 -1.61 -16.92
CA GLU A 36 -8.96 -0.97 -18.21
C GLU A 36 -8.08 -1.55 -19.32
N ALA A 37 -6.80 -1.83 -19.02
CA ALA A 37 -5.87 -2.49 -19.93
C ALA A 37 -6.12 -4.01 -20.11
N GLY A 38 -7.19 -4.57 -19.53
CA GLY A 38 -7.52 -6.00 -19.60
C GLY A 38 -6.62 -6.91 -18.75
N GLY A 39 -5.85 -6.33 -17.82
CA GLY A 39 -4.96 -7.06 -16.92
C GLY A 39 -5.60 -7.33 -15.55
N ARG A 40 -4.82 -8.01 -14.71
CA ARG A 40 -5.11 -8.19 -13.28
C ARG A 40 -3.89 -7.79 -12.45
N LEU A 41 -4.11 -7.12 -11.33
CA LEU A 41 -3.05 -6.89 -10.37
C LEU A 41 -2.58 -8.24 -9.79
N HIS A 42 -1.27 -8.47 -9.81
CA HIS A 42 -0.68 -9.74 -9.37
C HIS A 42 -0.17 -9.69 -7.94
N HIS A 43 0.45 -8.58 -7.54
CA HIS A 43 1.10 -8.46 -6.25
C HIS A 43 1.12 -7.01 -5.76
N VAL A 44 1.36 -6.84 -4.47
CA VAL A 44 1.53 -5.54 -3.81
C VAL A 44 2.82 -5.56 -3.02
N LYS A 45 3.78 -4.74 -3.42
CA LYS A 45 5.01 -4.52 -2.65
C LYS A 45 5.02 -3.09 -2.12
N PRO A 46 4.96 -2.87 -0.80
CA PRO A 46 5.12 -1.54 -0.23
C PRO A 46 6.46 -0.92 -0.67
N HIS A 47 6.47 0.39 -0.89
CA HIS A 47 7.68 1.10 -1.32
C HIS A 47 8.42 1.75 -0.15
N GLY A 48 9.74 1.80 -0.24
CA GLY A 48 10.60 2.67 0.56
C GLY A 48 10.43 2.50 2.07
N ALA A 49 10.27 3.61 2.77
CA ALA A 49 10.23 3.60 4.22
C ALA A 49 8.98 2.89 4.78
N LEU A 50 7.85 2.88 4.05
CA LEU A 50 6.65 2.12 4.46
C LEU A 50 6.93 0.61 4.50
N TYR A 51 7.68 0.09 3.52
CA TYR A 51 8.11 -1.32 3.53
C TYR A 51 8.94 -1.63 4.77
N HIS A 52 9.95 -0.82 5.04
CA HIS A 52 10.81 -1.03 6.19
C HIS A 52 10.09 -0.81 7.54
N GLN A 53 9.08 0.07 7.60
CA GLN A 53 8.24 0.23 8.78
C GLN A 53 7.36 -1.01 9.00
N ALA A 54 6.68 -1.49 7.96
CA ALA A 54 5.83 -2.69 8.04
C ALA A 54 6.62 -3.95 8.43
N LEU A 55 7.90 -4.05 8.03
CA LEU A 55 8.77 -5.15 8.48
C LEU A 55 9.07 -5.15 9.98
N ARG A 56 8.96 -4.00 10.65
CA ARG A 56 9.41 -3.81 12.05
C ARG A 56 8.28 -3.58 13.04
N ASP A 57 7.15 -3.07 12.57
CA ASP A 57 6.05 -2.65 13.43
C ASP A 57 4.69 -3.12 12.87
N PRO A 58 3.99 -4.03 13.60
CA PRO A 58 2.66 -4.50 13.22
C PRO A 58 1.62 -3.38 13.04
N ALA A 59 1.80 -2.22 13.69
CA ALA A 59 0.90 -1.08 13.54
C ALA A 59 0.88 -0.53 12.10
N TYR A 60 1.91 -0.81 11.29
CA TYR A 60 1.94 -0.50 9.86
C TYR A 60 1.61 -1.70 8.99
N ALA A 61 2.01 -2.91 9.38
CA ALA A 61 1.76 -4.13 8.61
C ALA A 61 0.27 -4.53 8.57
N ILE A 62 -0.40 -4.52 9.73
CA ILE A 62 -1.81 -4.93 9.87
C ILE A 62 -2.73 -4.08 8.97
N PRO A 63 -2.76 -2.74 9.07
CA PRO A 63 -3.64 -1.94 8.22
C PRO A 63 -3.33 -2.08 6.72
N LEU A 64 -2.06 -2.34 6.37
CA LEU A 64 -1.65 -2.56 4.99
C LEU A 64 -2.22 -3.87 4.44
N VAL A 65 -2.07 -4.97 5.19
CA VAL A 65 -2.59 -6.29 4.82
C VAL A 65 -4.12 -6.29 4.79
N GLU A 66 -4.78 -5.68 5.77
CA GLU A 66 -6.25 -5.54 5.81
C GLU A 66 -6.80 -4.93 4.52
N VAL A 67 -6.16 -3.86 4.04
CA VAL A 67 -6.60 -3.18 2.81
C VAL A 67 -6.34 -4.04 1.57
N ILE A 68 -5.19 -4.70 1.50
CA ILE A 68 -4.83 -5.55 0.35
C ILE A 68 -5.78 -6.74 0.24
N VAL A 69 -6.02 -7.45 1.34
CA VAL A 69 -6.94 -8.59 1.38
C VAL A 69 -8.37 -8.17 1.07
N ARG A 70 -8.81 -7.00 1.56
CA ARG A 70 -10.14 -6.47 1.24
C ARG A 70 -10.27 -6.06 -0.23
N PHE A 71 -9.18 -5.61 -0.85
CA PHE A 71 -9.16 -5.21 -2.25
C PHE A 71 -9.23 -6.43 -3.18
N ASP A 72 -8.33 -7.40 -3.00
CA ASP A 72 -8.36 -8.70 -3.69
C ASP A 72 -7.56 -9.72 -2.85
N PRO A 73 -8.20 -10.76 -2.28
CA PRO A 73 -7.53 -11.73 -1.43
C PRO A 73 -6.54 -12.65 -2.17
N GLU A 74 -6.52 -12.65 -3.51
CA GLU A 74 -5.54 -13.42 -4.29
C GLU A 74 -4.25 -12.64 -4.62
N LEU A 75 -4.12 -11.39 -4.15
CA LEU A 75 -2.90 -10.61 -4.33
C LEU A 75 -1.74 -11.17 -3.52
N TRP A 76 -0.58 -11.28 -4.17
CA TRP A 76 0.66 -11.68 -3.52
C TRP A 76 1.29 -10.50 -2.77
N LEU A 77 1.89 -10.77 -1.60
CA LEU A 77 2.57 -9.78 -0.74
C LEU A 77 4.09 -9.97 -0.75
#